data_AF-A0A6C0JDE5-F1
#
_entry.id   AF-A0A6C0JDE5-F1
#
_cell.length_a   1.000
_cell.length_b   1.000
_cell.length_c   1.000
_cell.angle_alpha   90.00
_cell.angle_beta   90.00
_cell.angle_gamma   90.00
#
_symmetry.space_group_name_H-M   'P 1'
#
loop_
_entity.id
_entity.type
_entity.pdbx_description
1 polymer ?
#
loop_
_entity_poly.entity_id
_entity_poly.type
_entity_poly.pdbx_seq_one_letter_code
_entity_poly.pdbx_strand_id
1 'polypeptide(L)'
;MKSLSSFLGPLSNTTEKTIQSQPIIFTLIILYQGLFSGNAIKIPQNLRYLFNSKIFRFMSLMLIAFSATKDIEYALISTVIFLGVMYAIKTPEERETQGII
;
A
#
# COMPACT_ATOMS: atom_id res chain seq x y z
N MET A 1 -11.01 12.75 17.05
CA MET A 1 -10.23 11.59 17.48
C MET A 1 -8.79 12.05 17.65
N LYS A 2 -8.17 11.84 18.82
CA LYS A 2 -6.78 12.28 19.05
C LYS A 2 -5.88 11.48 18.10
N SER A 3 -5.18 12.18 17.20
CA SER A 3 -4.10 11.62 16.38
C SER A 3 -3.16 10.89 17.34
N LEU A 4 -2.88 9.61 17.04
CA LEU A 4 -1.75 8.93 17.65
C LEU A 4 -0.55 9.84 17.39
N SER A 5 0.08 10.25 18.48
CA SER A 5 1.11 11.27 18.51
C SER A 5 2.30 10.84 17.64
N SER A 6 2.28 11.27 16.37
CA SER A 6 3.38 11.41 15.40
C SER A 6 4.67 10.69 15.82
N PHE A 7 4.69 9.37 15.68
CA PHE A 7 5.90 8.56 15.81
C PHE A 7 6.88 8.89 14.68
N LEU A 8 6.37 9.29 13.50
CA LEU A 8 7.16 9.66 12.31
C LEU A 8 7.48 11.17 12.18
N GLY A 9 7.14 11.98 13.17
CA GLY A 9 7.56 13.39 13.24
C GLY A 9 6.97 14.31 12.15
N PRO A 10 7.56 15.51 11.93
CA PRO A 10 7.05 16.56 11.03
C PRO A 10 7.09 16.20 9.53
N LEU A 11 7.82 15.15 9.15
CA LEU A 11 7.89 14.65 7.77
C LEU A 11 6.58 14.00 7.32
N SER A 12 5.88 13.31 8.24
CA SER A 12 4.55 12.75 7.97
C SER A 12 3.56 13.88 7.64
N ASN A 13 3.51 14.89 8.50
CA ASN A 13 2.56 16.01 8.38
C ASN A 13 2.72 16.85 7.10
N THR A 14 3.93 16.99 6.57
CA THR A 14 4.18 17.82 5.36
C THR A 14 3.85 17.07 4.07
N THR A 15 4.26 15.81 4.00
CA THR A 15 3.97 14.93 2.85
C THR A 15 2.47 14.67 2.76
N GLU A 16 1.83 14.45 3.90
CA GLU A 16 0.40 14.21 4.02
C GLU A 16 -0.43 15.41 3.54
N LYS A 17 -0.13 16.63 3.99
CA LYS A 17 -0.82 17.85 3.53
C LYS A 17 -0.64 18.10 2.03
N THR A 18 0.52 17.75 1.47
CA THR A 18 0.80 17.94 0.03
C THR A 18 -0.01 16.96 -0.83
N ILE A 19 -0.15 15.70 -0.40
CA ILE A 19 -0.94 14.72 -1.14
C ILE A 19 -2.45 14.98 -0.95
N GLN A 20 -2.89 15.37 0.24
CA GLN A 20 -4.29 15.70 0.51
C GLN A 20 -4.78 16.95 -0.25
N SER A 21 -3.89 17.90 -0.57
CA SER A 21 -4.22 19.12 -1.30
C SER A 21 -4.31 18.95 -2.81
N GLN A 22 -3.95 17.78 -3.37
CA GLN A 22 -3.97 17.52 -4.80
C GLN A 22 -4.84 16.29 -5.15
N PRO A 23 -6.13 16.49 -5.47
CA PRO A 23 -7.05 15.41 -5.88
C PRO A 23 -6.54 14.53 -7.03
N ILE A 24 -5.70 15.10 -7.90
CA ILE A 24 -5.08 14.40 -9.03
C ILE A 24 -4.15 13.29 -8.54
N ILE A 25 -3.27 13.56 -7.56
CA ILE A 25 -2.34 12.55 -7.03
C ILE A 25 -3.11 11.36 -6.45
N PHE A 26 -4.17 11.65 -5.70
CA PHE A 26 -5.04 10.63 -5.13
C PHE A 26 -5.73 9.77 -6.19
N THR A 27 -6.23 10.42 -7.24
CA THR A 27 -6.86 9.74 -8.38
C THR A 27 -5.84 8.85 -9.10
N LEU A 28 -4.60 9.31 -9.29
CA LEU A 28 -3.52 8.53 -9.89
C LEU A 28 -3.14 7.31 -9.05
N ILE A 29 -3.11 7.45 -7.71
CA ILE A 29 -2.90 6.30 -6.81
C ILE A 29 -3.99 5.25 -7.04
N ILE A 30 -5.27 5.65 -7.05
CA ILE A 30 -6.39 4.71 -7.25
C ILE A 30 -6.34 4.04 -8.64
N LEU A 31 -6.07 4.80 -9.70
CA LEU A 31 -5.94 4.26 -11.06
C LEU A 31 -4.76 3.28 -11.17
N TYR A 32 -3.64 3.59 -10.51
CA TYR A 32 -2.51 2.67 -10.39
C TYR A 32 -2.92 1.36 -9.70
N GLN A 33 -3.77 1.40 -8.67
CA GLN A 33 -4.28 0.18 -8.04
C GLN A 33 -5.14 -0.66 -9.00
N GLY A 34 -5.82 -0.01 -9.95
CA GLY A 34 -6.51 -0.69 -11.05
C GLY A 34 -5.59 -1.60 -11.87
N LEU A 35 -4.28 -1.32 -11.94
CA LEU A 35 -3.29 -2.17 -12.63
C LEU A 35 -3.07 -3.52 -11.94
N PHE A 36 -3.41 -3.66 -10.65
CA PHE A 36 -3.38 -4.95 -9.94
C PHE A 36 -4.57 -5.84 -10.31
N SER A 37 -5.64 -5.26 -10.86
CA SER A 37 -6.73 -6.04 -11.44
C SER A 37 -6.27 -6.59 -12.78
N GLY A 38 -6.09 -7.91 -12.88
CA GLY A 38 -5.58 -8.61 -14.07
C GLY A 38 -6.39 -8.37 -15.37
N ASN A 39 -7.55 -7.71 -15.28
CA ASN A 39 -8.45 -7.42 -16.39
C ASN A 39 -8.47 -5.95 -16.83
N ALA A 40 -7.87 -5.02 -16.07
CA ALA A 40 -8.01 -3.58 -16.36
C ALA A 40 -7.13 -3.14 -17.53
N ILE A 41 -5.82 -3.40 -17.45
CA ILE A 41 -4.83 -3.02 -18.48
C ILE A 41 -3.69 -4.05 -18.46
N LYS A 42 -3.15 -4.39 -19.64
CA LYS A 42 -1.92 -5.21 -19.72
C LYS A 42 -0.75 -4.46 -19.08
N ILE A 43 -0.24 -4.97 -17.97
CA ILE A 43 0.92 -4.40 -17.26
C ILE A 43 2.16 -4.42 -18.19
N PRO A 44 2.80 -3.26 -18.45
CA PRO A 44 3.99 -3.18 -19.30
C PRO A 44 5.16 -3.97 -18.70
N GLN A 45 6.00 -4.56 -19.56
CA GLN A 45 7.09 -5.46 -19.13
C GLN A 45 8.02 -4.83 -18.09
N ASN A 46 8.39 -3.56 -18.26
CA ASN A 46 9.26 -2.84 -17.34
C ASN A 46 8.65 -2.69 -15.94
N LEU A 47 7.32 -2.63 -15.86
CA LEU A 47 6.60 -2.51 -14.58
C LEU A 47 6.42 -3.88 -13.93
N ARG A 48 6.35 -4.97 -14.70
CA ARG A 48 6.26 -6.35 -14.15
C ARG A 48 7.42 -6.69 -13.23
N TYR A 49 8.62 -6.20 -13.53
CA TYR A 49 9.79 -6.36 -12.65
C TYR A 49 9.53 -5.74 -11.27
N LEU A 50 8.91 -4.56 -11.22
CA LEU A 50 8.57 -3.89 -9.97
C LEU A 50 7.52 -4.68 -9.18
N PHE A 51 6.48 -5.20 -9.85
CA PHE A 51 5.50 -6.09 -9.19
C PHE A 51 6.12 -7.36 -8.60
N ASN A 52 7.27 -7.82 -9.11
CA ASN A 52 7.96 -8.96 -8.50
C ASN A 52 8.72 -8.60 -7.20
N SER A 53 8.94 -7.32 -6.91
CA SER A 53 9.61 -6.87 -5.68
C SER A 53 8.66 -6.85 -4.48
N LYS A 54 9.04 -7.52 -3.39
CA LYS A 54 8.28 -7.54 -2.12
C LYS A 54 8.07 -6.13 -1.54
N ILE A 55 9.09 -5.28 -1.62
CA ILE A 55 9.03 -3.88 -1.18
C ILE A 55 7.97 -3.13 -1.99
N PHE A 56 7.97 -3.30 -3.31
CA PHE A 56 7.04 -2.61 -4.18
C PHE A 56 5.59 -3.05 -3.94
N ARG A 57 5.35 -4.37 -3.79
CA ARG A 57 4.04 -4.90 -3.42
C ARG A 57 3.57 -4.35 -2.08
N PHE A 58 4.44 -4.32 -1.07
CA PHE A 58 4.13 -3.77 0.24
C PHE A 58 3.77 -2.29 0.17
N MET A 59 4.60 -1.48 -0.49
CA MET A 59 4.34 -0.05 -0.69
C MET A 59 3.05 0.19 -1.46
N SER A 60 2.73 -0.68 -2.41
CA SER A 60 1.49 -0.58 -3.18
C SER A 60 0.25 -0.84 -2.30
N LEU A 61 0.29 -1.87 -1.45
CA LEU A 61 -0.76 -2.12 -0.46
C LEU A 61 -0.87 -0.96 0.56
N MET A 62 0.27 -0.43 1.00
CA MET A 62 0.30 0.73 1.89
C MET A 62 -0.28 1.97 1.24
N LEU A 63 -0.06 2.18 -0.06
CA LEU A 63 -0.69 3.27 -0.82
C LEU A 63 -2.22 3.10 -0.93
N ILE A 64 -2.72 1.86 -1.01
CA ILE A 64 -4.17 1.59 -0.92
C ILE A 64 -4.69 2.05 0.44
N ALA A 65 -4.06 1.57 1.52
CA ALA A 65 -4.46 1.93 2.87
C ALA A 65 -4.37 3.45 3.11
N PHE A 66 -3.30 4.07 2.62
CA PHE A 66 -3.09 5.53 2.68
C PHE A 66 -4.15 6.29 1.89
N SER A 67 -4.63 5.76 0.77
CA SER A 67 -5.74 6.41 0.06
C SER A 67 -7.00 6.46 0.94
N ALA A 68 -7.30 5.40 1.69
CA ALA A 68 -8.47 5.38 2.57
C ALA A 68 -8.27 6.22 3.84
N THR A 69 -7.11 6.10 4.50
CA THR A 69 -6.85 6.74 5.81
C THR A 69 -6.41 8.19 5.68
N LYS A 70 -5.76 8.53 4.56
CA LYS A 70 -5.01 9.78 4.32
C LYS A 70 -3.93 10.07 5.35
N ASP A 71 -3.55 9.07 6.16
CA ASP A 71 -2.58 9.14 7.25
C ASP A 71 -1.60 7.97 7.09
N ILE A 72 -0.30 8.28 7.09
CA ILE A 72 0.78 7.32 6.82
C ILE A 72 0.90 6.27 7.92
N GLU A 73 0.75 6.66 9.18
CA GLU A 73 0.88 5.75 10.32
C GLU A 73 -0.27 4.75 10.34
N TYR A 74 -1.50 5.24 10.18
CA TYR A 74 -2.67 4.36 10.05
C TYR A 74 -2.57 3.48 8.81
N ALA A 75 -2.05 3.98 7.68
CA ALA A 75 -1.85 3.18 6.47
C ALA A 75 -0.86 2.04 6.69
N LEU A 76 0.28 2.34 7.32
CA LEU A 76 1.32 1.36 7.63
C LEU A 76 0.77 0.28 8.57
N ILE A 77 0.14 0.68 9.69
CA ILE A 77 -0.43 -0.24 10.67
C ILE A 77 -1.50 -1.11 10.01
N SER A 78 -2.41 -0.52 9.23
CA SER A 78 -3.47 -1.26 8.52
C SER A 78 -2.88 -2.28 7.55
N THR A 79 -1.80 -1.92 6.84
CA THR A 79 -1.12 -2.82 5.90
C THR A 79 -0.48 -3.99 6.60
N VAL A 80 0.19 -3.75 7.73
CA VAL A 80 0.82 -4.82 8.53
C VAL A 80 -0.24 -5.76 9.10
N ILE A 81 -1.34 -5.22 9.64
CA ILE A 81 -2.46 -6.03 10.15
C ILE A 81 -3.04 -6.88 9.01
N PHE A 82 -3.31 -6.29 7.85
CA PHE A 82 -3.84 -6.99 6.69
C PHE A 82 -2.93 -8.15 6.26
N LEU A 83 -1.63 -7.90 6.09
CA LEU A 83 -0.66 -8.94 5.74
C LEU A 83 -0.54 -10.02 6.81
N GLY A 84 -0.62 -9.64 8.09
CA GLY A 84 -0.62 -10.59 9.21
C GLY A 84 -1.83 -11.53 9.16
N VAL A 85 -3.02 -11.00 8.92
CA VAL A 85 -4.25 -11.79 8.75
C VAL A 85 -4.14 -12.70 7.53
N MET A 86 -3.69 -12.17 6.39
CA MET A 86 -3.51 -12.97 5.18
C MET A 86 -2.51 -14.12 5.41
N TYR A 87 -1.38 -13.84 6.06
CA TYR A 87 -0.38 -14.85 6.37
C TYR A 87 -0.91 -15.92 7.34
N ALA A 88 -1.72 -15.53 8.33
CA ALA A 88 -2.37 -16.47 9.24
C ALA A 88 -3.33 -17.42 8.52
N ILE A 89 -4.03 -16.94 7.48
CA ILE A 89 -4.97 -17.72 6.67
C ILE A 89 -4.24 -18.66 5.69
N LYS A 90 -3.05 -18.28 5.20
CA LYS A 90 -2.27 -19.09 4.24
C LYS A 90 -2.00 -20.50 4.75
N THR A 91 -2.07 -21.49 3.85
CA THR A 91 -1.64 -22.87 4.15
C THR A 91 -0.11 -22.97 4.30
N PRO A 92 0.43 -24.04 4.90
CA PRO A 92 1.87 -24.24 5.00
C PRO A 92 2.59 -24.15 3.65
N GLU A 93 2.02 -24.75 2.59
CA GLU A 93 2.58 -24.77 1.23
C GLU A 93 2.61 -23.36 0.61
N GLU A 94 1.58 -22.56 0.87
CA GLU A 94 1.51 -21.17 0.41
C GLU A 94 2.51 -20.28 1.15
N ARG A 95 2.78 -20.55 2.43
CA ARG A 95 3.78 -19.80 3.22
C ARG A 95 5.19 -20.04 2.72
N GLU A 96 5.51 -21.26 2.32
CA GLU A 96 6.83 -21.60 1.75
C GLU A 96 7.06 -20.96 0.39
N THR A 97 6.04 -20.96 -0.47
CA THR A 97 6.15 -20.48 -1.85
C THR A 97 5.96 -18.97 -1.99
N GLN A 98 5.07 -18.37 -1.19
CA GLN A 98 4.69 -16.97 -1.33
C GLN A 98 5.17 -16.09 -0.16
N GLY A 99 5.57 -16.67 0.98
CA GLY A 99 5.96 -15.91 2.17
C GLY A 99 4.85 -14.97 2.67
N ILE A 100 5.24 -13.83 3.24
CA ILE A 100 4.30 -12.81 3.73
C ILE A 100 3.63 -12.06 2.57
N ILE A 101 4.36 -11.81 1.47
CA ILE A 101 3.89 -11.07 0.28
C ILE A 101 4.64 -11.49 -0.99
#